data_AF-A0A955Y4Z7-F1
#
_entry.id   AF-A0A955Y4Z7-F1
#
_cell.length_a   1.000
_cell.length_b   1.000
_cell.length_c   1.000
_cell.angle_alpha   90.00
_cell.angle_beta   90.00
_cell.angle_gamma   90.00
#
_symmetry.space_group_name_H-M   'P 1'
#
loop_
_entity.id
_entity.type
_entity.pdbx_description
1 polymer ?
#
loop_
_entity_poly.entity_id
_entity_poly.type
_entity_poly.pdbx_seq_one_letter_code
_entity_poly.pdbx_strand_id
1 'polypeptide(L)'
;MMEKGEREVLLEQLEELLGEPAVDVSDALEIATCAGLAHRLGATDADLADARAWRDGLGKPLLDELFQGVDVEPLVDGVEAVLGQDTEDRELEDVVFDFDDLVAAAIWCGRESMLKAAAGRVAATIRLSPETFGALAPYGKQISRLANVGEHYAVYDYWMALADCG
;
A
#
# COMPACT_ATOMS: atom_id res chain seq x y z
N MET A 1 -14.66 -18.51 -18.72
CA MET A 1 -13.38 -17.80 -18.58
C MET A 1 -13.44 -17.22 -17.17
N MET A 2 -12.66 -17.74 -16.22
CA MET A 2 -12.64 -17.16 -14.87
C MET A 2 -11.86 -15.86 -14.95
N GLU A 3 -12.42 -14.78 -14.41
CA GLU A 3 -11.68 -13.52 -14.28
C GLU A 3 -10.46 -13.76 -13.38
N LYS A 4 -9.35 -13.18 -13.78
CA LYS A 4 -8.06 -13.32 -13.11
C LYS A 4 -8.12 -12.61 -11.76
N GLY A 5 -7.63 -13.25 -10.70
CA GLY A 5 -7.62 -12.65 -9.37
C GLY A 5 -6.58 -11.52 -9.26
N GLU A 6 -6.86 -10.51 -8.43
CA GLU A 6 -5.96 -9.35 -8.22
C GLU A 6 -4.52 -9.76 -7.86
N ARG A 7 -4.35 -10.76 -6.98
CA ARG A 7 -3.04 -11.34 -6.65
C ARG A 7 -2.29 -11.84 -7.90
N GLU A 8 -2.99 -12.51 -8.82
CA GLU A 8 -2.36 -13.04 -10.04
C GLU A 8 -2.00 -11.90 -11.01
N VAL A 9 -2.77 -10.81 -11.02
CA VAL A 9 -2.43 -9.58 -11.77
C VAL A 9 -1.14 -8.97 -11.24
N LEU A 10 -1.03 -8.79 -9.93
CA LEU A 10 0.17 -8.24 -9.29
C LEU A 10 1.41 -9.12 -9.52
N LEU A 11 1.27 -10.45 -9.50
CA LEU A 11 2.40 -11.35 -9.77
C LEU A 11 2.87 -11.28 -11.24
N GLU A 12 1.97 -11.13 -12.21
CA GLU A 12 2.36 -10.94 -13.62
C GLU A 12 3.01 -9.57 -13.84
N GLN A 13 2.50 -8.50 -13.22
CA GLN A 13 3.14 -7.18 -13.25
C GLN A 13 4.53 -7.22 -12.65
N LEU A 14 4.69 -7.92 -11.52
CA LEU A 14 5.98 -8.09 -10.86
C LEU A 14 6.97 -8.87 -11.73
N GLU A 15 6.52 -9.89 -12.46
CA GLU A 15 7.34 -10.62 -13.44
C GLU A 15 7.80 -9.69 -14.58
N GLU A 16 6.90 -8.86 -15.11
CA GLU A 16 7.22 -7.87 -16.15
C GLU A 16 8.27 -6.87 -15.67
N LEU A 17 8.05 -6.25 -14.51
CA LEU A 17 8.95 -5.27 -13.92
C LEU A 17 10.35 -5.85 -13.64
N LEU A 18 10.42 -7.11 -13.17
CA LEU A 18 11.70 -7.78 -12.92
C LEU A 18 12.40 -8.24 -14.20
N GLY A 19 11.68 -8.31 -15.31
CA GLY A 19 12.24 -8.58 -16.65
C GLY A 19 13.02 -7.41 -17.23
N GLU A 20 12.81 -6.21 -16.69
CA GLU A 20 13.47 -4.97 -17.10
C GLU A 20 14.49 -4.50 -16.05
N PRO A 21 15.56 -3.79 -16.45
CA PRO A 21 16.48 -3.21 -15.47
C PRO A 21 15.77 -2.07 -14.72
N ALA A 22 15.55 -2.22 -13.42
CA ALA A 22 15.22 -1.10 -12.54
C ALA A 22 16.40 -0.12 -12.51
N VAL A 23 16.19 1.10 -13.02
CA VAL A 23 17.23 2.11 -13.19
C VAL A 23 17.14 3.25 -12.18
N ASP A 24 15.99 3.42 -11.52
CA ASP A 24 15.80 4.48 -10.54
C ASP A 24 14.88 4.09 -9.35
N VAL A 25 14.65 5.07 -8.46
CA VAL A 25 13.83 4.92 -7.26
C VAL A 25 12.33 4.73 -7.57
N SER A 26 11.86 5.19 -8.73
CA SER A 26 10.47 5.02 -9.15
C SER A 26 10.21 3.56 -9.52
N ASP A 27 11.09 2.97 -10.32
CA ASP A 27 11.01 1.53 -10.65
C ASP A 27 11.07 0.69 -9.37
N ALA A 28 11.95 1.08 -8.44
CA ALA A 28 12.09 0.37 -7.18
C ALA A 28 10.85 0.45 -6.29
N LEU A 29 10.17 1.60 -6.27
CA LEU A 29 8.89 1.75 -5.58
C LEU A 29 7.83 0.87 -6.22
N GLU A 30 7.71 0.86 -7.55
CA GLU A 30 6.71 0.06 -8.26
C GLU A 30 6.87 -1.45 -7.99
N ILE A 31 8.10 -1.97 -8.07
CA ILE A 31 8.41 -3.36 -7.74
C ILE A 31 8.06 -3.66 -6.28
N ALA A 32 8.41 -2.77 -5.35
CA ALA A 32 8.11 -2.94 -3.93
C ALA A 32 6.61 -2.92 -3.63
N THR A 33 5.86 -2.04 -4.30
CA THR A 33 4.40 -1.94 -4.21
C THR A 33 3.75 -3.23 -4.72
N CYS A 34 4.06 -3.68 -5.94
CA CYS A 34 3.50 -4.91 -6.49
C CYS A 34 3.78 -6.13 -5.59
N ALA A 35 5.02 -6.27 -5.11
CA ALA A 35 5.40 -7.36 -4.21
C ALA A 35 4.71 -7.25 -2.83
N GLY A 36 4.58 -6.05 -2.28
CA GLY A 36 3.92 -5.82 -1.00
C GLY A 36 2.42 -6.08 -1.04
N LEU A 37 1.74 -5.63 -2.10
CA LEU A 37 0.32 -5.88 -2.33
C LEU A 37 0.06 -7.38 -2.58
N ALA A 38 0.89 -8.03 -3.39
CA ALA A 38 0.79 -9.48 -3.62
C ALA A 38 1.00 -10.26 -2.33
N HIS A 39 2.01 -9.89 -1.52
CA HIS A 39 2.25 -10.47 -0.21
C HIS A 39 1.03 -10.29 0.69
N ARG A 40 0.46 -9.09 0.79
CA ARG A 40 -0.76 -8.82 1.56
C ARG A 40 -1.92 -9.73 1.18
N LEU A 41 -2.09 -10.01 -0.12
CA LEU A 41 -3.11 -10.91 -0.66
C LEU A 41 -2.75 -12.41 -0.53
N GLY A 42 -1.67 -12.74 0.19
CA GLY A 42 -1.29 -14.12 0.51
C GLY A 42 -0.43 -14.79 -0.55
N ALA A 43 0.31 -14.03 -1.37
CA ALA A 43 1.43 -14.60 -2.14
C ALA A 43 2.47 -15.20 -1.19
N THR A 44 2.99 -16.38 -1.54
CA THR A 44 3.93 -17.14 -0.74
C THR A 44 5.37 -16.69 -0.97
N ASP A 45 6.29 -17.15 -0.12
CA ASP A 45 7.72 -16.93 -0.33
C ASP A 45 8.22 -17.48 -1.67
N ALA A 46 7.59 -18.53 -2.18
CA ALA A 46 7.93 -19.10 -3.49
C ALA A 46 7.47 -18.18 -4.62
N ASP A 47 6.27 -17.60 -4.52
CA ASP A 47 5.73 -16.67 -5.52
C ASP A 47 6.58 -15.39 -5.62
N LEU A 48 7.18 -14.97 -4.50
CA LEU A 48 7.95 -13.73 -4.40
C LEU A 48 9.47 -13.94 -4.38
N ALA A 49 9.95 -15.15 -4.72
CA ALA A 49 11.36 -15.51 -4.58
C ALA A 49 12.29 -14.59 -5.39
N ASP A 50 11.95 -14.32 -6.65
CA ASP A 50 12.75 -13.46 -7.53
C ASP A 50 12.71 -12.00 -7.07
N ALA A 51 11.55 -11.51 -6.64
CA ALA A 51 11.40 -10.18 -6.09
C ALA A 51 12.20 -9.99 -4.79
N ARG A 52 12.24 -11.02 -3.91
CA ARG A 52 13.09 -11.02 -2.72
C ARG A 52 14.57 -11.02 -3.09
N ALA A 53 14.98 -11.85 -4.05
CA ALA A 53 16.37 -11.91 -4.51
C ALA A 53 16.82 -10.56 -5.10
N TRP A 54 15.95 -9.90 -5.87
CA TRP A 54 16.18 -8.55 -6.38
C TRP A 54 16.26 -7.53 -5.23
N ARG A 55 15.29 -7.51 -4.32
CA ARG A 55 15.21 -6.59 -3.16
C ARG A 55 16.48 -6.64 -2.31
N ASP A 56 16.96 -7.84 -2.02
CA ASP A 56 18.12 -8.07 -1.16
C ASP A 56 19.45 -7.93 -1.93
N GLY A 57 19.40 -7.92 -3.26
CA GLY A 57 20.53 -7.78 -4.17
C GLY A 57 20.57 -6.41 -4.85
N LEU A 58 20.27 -6.38 -6.15
CA LEU A 58 20.41 -5.19 -7.01
C LEU A 58 19.45 -4.05 -6.64
N GLY A 59 18.25 -4.36 -6.15
CA GLY A 59 17.26 -3.38 -5.73
C GLY A 59 17.62 -2.67 -4.42
N LYS A 60 18.49 -3.26 -3.59
CA LYS A 60 18.79 -2.75 -2.26
C LYS A 60 19.22 -1.27 -2.22
N PRO A 61 20.16 -0.80 -3.07
CA PRO A 61 20.58 0.60 -3.04
C PRO A 61 19.44 1.55 -3.43
N LEU A 62 18.62 1.17 -4.42
CA LEU A 62 17.48 1.98 -4.87
C LEU A 62 16.40 2.08 -3.79
N LEU A 63 16.10 0.97 -3.11
CA LEU A 63 15.16 0.96 -1.99
C LEU A 63 15.69 1.76 -0.80
N ASP A 64 16.99 1.65 -0.50
CA ASP A 64 17.61 2.44 0.56
C ASP A 64 17.58 3.94 0.22
N GLU A 65 17.79 4.34 -1.04
CA GLU A 65 17.66 5.72 -1.52
C GLU A 65 16.22 6.22 -1.44
N LEU A 66 15.27 5.44 -1.97
CA LEU A 66 13.83 5.71 -1.93
C LEU A 66 13.38 6.01 -0.49
N PHE A 67 13.62 5.11 0.44
CA PHE A 67 13.15 5.25 1.82
C PHE A 67 13.95 6.26 2.65
N GLN A 68 15.14 6.69 2.21
CA GLN A 68 15.85 7.84 2.80
C GLN A 68 15.29 9.18 2.31
N GLY A 69 14.78 9.23 1.08
CA GLY A 69 14.26 10.44 0.45
C GLY A 69 12.75 10.61 0.49
N VAL A 70 11.99 9.58 0.89
CA VAL A 70 10.53 9.61 0.89
C VAL A 70 9.99 10.68 1.83
N ASP A 71 9.16 11.56 1.29
CA ASP A 71 8.35 12.49 2.06
C ASP A 71 6.91 11.96 2.07
N VAL A 72 6.46 11.51 3.25
CA VAL A 72 5.11 10.95 3.44
C VAL A 72 4.06 12.03 3.65
N GLU A 73 4.47 13.24 4.04
CA GLU A 73 3.54 14.33 4.39
C GLU A 73 2.58 14.68 3.24
N PRO A 74 3.01 14.77 1.96
CA PRO A 74 2.08 15.04 0.86
C PRO A 74 0.95 14.00 0.72
N LEU A 75 1.23 12.73 1.03
CA LEU A 75 0.21 11.67 0.97
C LEU A 75 -0.79 11.81 2.13
N VAL A 76 -0.28 12.10 3.33
CA VAL A 76 -1.14 12.34 4.50
C VAL A 76 -1.98 13.60 4.31
N ASP A 77 -1.39 14.68 3.82
CA ASP A 77 -2.07 15.94 3.51
C ASP A 77 -3.14 15.74 2.44
N GLY A 78 -2.90 14.85 1.46
CA GLY A 78 -3.91 14.45 0.47
C GLY A 78 -5.14 13.83 1.11
N VAL A 79 -4.96 12.89 2.05
CA VAL A 79 -6.08 12.30 2.80
C VAL A 79 -6.74 13.30 3.74
N GLU A 80 -5.99 14.23 4.34
CA GLU A 80 -6.55 15.28 5.20
C GLU A 80 -7.34 16.33 4.39
N ALA A 81 -6.96 16.57 3.14
CA ALA A 81 -7.58 17.59 2.28
C ALA A 81 -9.02 17.27 1.87
N VAL A 82 -9.41 15.99 1.83
CA VAL A 82 -10.79 15.59 1.47
C VAL A 82 -11.81 15.90 2.57
N LEU A 83 -11.35 16.23 3.79
CA LEU A 83 -12.24 16.55 4.90
C LEU A 83 -13.07 17.81 4.62
N GLY A 84 -14.40 17.67 4.74
CA GLY A 84 -15.33 18.78 4.60
C GLY A 84 -15.51 19.28 3.16
N GLN A 85 -15.02 18.53 2.18
CA GLN A 85 -15.23 18.77 0.76
C GLN A 85 -16.23 17.77 0.17
N ASP A 86 -16.91 18.17 -0.90
CA ASP A 86 -17.70 17.26 -1.74
C ASP A 86 -16.73 16.62 -2.75
N THR A 87 -15.95 15.66 -2.26
CA THR A 87 -14.92 14.94 -3.02
C THR A 87 -15.54 13.79 -3.80
N GLU A 88 -15.17 13.64 -5.07
CA GLU A 88 -15.64 12.51 -5.88
C GLU A 88 -15.04 11.19 -5.38
N ASP A 89 -15.82 10.10 -5.41
CA ASP A 89 -15.39 8.77 -4.93
C ASP A 89 -14.04 8.34 -5.51
N ARG A 90 -13.76 8.68 -6.78
CA ARG A 90 -12.49 8.37 -7.44
C ARG A 90 -11.30 9.11 -6.83
N GLU A 91 -11.45 10.40 -6.53
CA GLU A 91 -10.38 11.19 -5.92
C GLU A 91 -10.11 10.69 -4.49
N LEU A 92 -11.16 10.29 -3.78
CA LEU A 92 -11.06 9.66 -2.47
C LEU A 92 -10.35 8.31 -2.52
N GLU A 93 -10.66 7.47 -3.53
CA GLU A 93 -9.93 6.24 -3.80
C GLU A 93 -8.44 6.56 -4.03
N ASP A 94 -8.13 7.43 -5.00
CA ASP A 94 -6.76 7.76 -5.40
C ASP A 94 -5.89 8.16 -4.18
N VAL A 95 -6.35 9.08 -3.33
CA VAL A 95 -5.54 9.53 -2.17
C VAL A 95 -5.33 8.45 -1.11
N VAL A 96 -6.30 7.54 -0.91
CA VAL A 96 -6.16 6.46 0.08
C VAL A 96 -5.28 5.33 -0.48
N PHE A 97 -5.46 4.98 -1.76
CA PHE A 97 -4.67 3.95 -2.41
C PHE A 97 -3.21 4.37 -2.62
N ASP A 98 -2.93 5.65 -2.95
CA ASP A 98 -1.56 6.16 -3.04
C ASP A 98 -0.81 6.04 -1.70
N PHE A 99 -1.49 6.33 -0.58
CA PHE A 99 -0.91 6.10 0.74
C PHE A 99 -0.72 4.61 1.04
N ASP A 100 -1.69 3.79 0.68
CA ASP A 100 -1.67 2.34 0.90
C ASP A 100 -0.54 1.63 0.13
N ASP A 101 -0.26 2.06 -1.10
CA ASP A 101 0.82 1.52 -1.93
C ASP A 101 2.18 1.70 -1.24
N LEU A 102 2.44 2.90 -0.71
CA LEU A 102 3.65 3.16 0.07
C LEU A 102 3.71 2.29 1.33
N VAL A 103 2.58 2.08 2.02
CA VAL A 103 2.52 1.22 3.21
C VAL A 103 2.83 -0.24 2.85
N ALA A 104 2.24 -0.77 1.78
CA ALA A 104 2.49 -2.12 1.30
C ALA A 104 3.96 -2.32 0.92
N ALA A 105 4.53 -1.37 0.17
CA ALA A 105 5.94 -1.37 -0.19
C ALA A 105 6.86 -1.35 1.05
N ALA A 106 6.56 -0.47 2.02
CA ALA A 106 7.36 -0.33 3.24
C ALA A 106 7.32 -1.58 4.12
N ILE A 107 6.15 -2.21 4.28
CA ILE A 107 6.02 -3.48 5.02
C ILE A 107 6.88 -4.56 4.36
N TRP A 108 6.74 -4.72 3.04
CA TRP A 108 7.50 -5.73 2.30
C TRP A 108 9.02 -5.53 2.39
N CYS A 109 9.46 -4.28 2.44
CA CYS A 109 10.86 -3.92 2.59
C CYS A 109 11.35 -3.93 4.05
N GLY A 110 10.51 -4.26 5.04
CA GLY A 110 10.87 -4.23 6.46
C GLY A 110 11.10 -2.82 7.01
N ARG A 111 10.47 -1.81 6.40
CA ARG A 111 10.60 -0.39 6.70
C ARG A 111 9.37 0.22 7.37
N GLU A 112 8.32 -0.56 7.61
CA GLU A 112 7.02 -0.14 8.17
C GLU A 112 7.08 0.84 9.37
N SER A 113 8.12 0.73 10.21
CA SER A 113 8.27 1.57 11.40
C SER A 113 8.29 3.06 11.10
N MET A 114 8.74 3.44 9.88
CA MET A 114 8.79 4.83 9.44
C MET A 114 7.42 5.43 9.16
N LEU A 115 6.42 4.59 8.84
CA LEU A 115 5.07 5.04 8.46
C LEU A 115 4.09 5.01 9.64
N LYS A 116 4.47 4.49 10.81
CA LYS A 116 3.56 4.35 11.96
C LYS A 116 2.86 5.65 12.35
N ALA A 117 3.59 6.77 12.37
CA ALA A 117 3.01 8.07 12.70
C ALA A 117 2.03 8.55 11.62
N ALA A 118 2.41 8.43 10.34
CA ALA A 118 1.58 8.81 9.20
C ALA A 118 0.31 7.95 9.12
N ALA A 119 0.43 6.63 9.26
CA ALA A 119 -0.71 5.71 9.26
C ALA A 119 -1.68 6.01 10.42
N GLY A 120 -1.15 6.35 11.59
CA GLY A 120 -1.97 6.78 12.73
C GLY A 120 -2.74 8.08 12.45
N ARG A 121 -2.12 9.05 11.75
CA ARG A 121 -2.80 10.28 11.31
C ARG A 121 -3.90 9.97 10.30
N VAL A 122 -3.61 9.21 9.25
CA VAL A 122 -4.59 8.79 8.24
C VAL A 122 -5.78 8.07 8.90
N ALA A 123 -5.52 7.13 9.80
CA ALA A 123 -6.57 6.43 10.52
C ALA A 123 -7.38 7.34 11.45
N ALA A 124 -6.78 8.38 12.03
CA ALA A 124 -7.49 9.38 12.82
C ALA A 124 -8.38 10.27 11.94
N THR A 125 -7.85 10.72 10.80
CA THR A 125 -8.55 11.52 9.78
C THR A 125 -9.81 10.81 9.29
N ILE A 126 -9.71 9.53 8.93
CA ILE A 126 -10.86 8.73 8.49
C ILE A 126 -11.95 8.67 9.57
N ARG A 127 -11.55 8.48 10.84
CA ARG A 127 -12.49 8.42 11.96
C ARG A 127 -13.14 9.75 12.31
N LEU A 128 -12.55 10.88 11.90
CA LEU A 128 -13.14 12.21 12.13
C LEU A 128 -14.33 12.48 11.20
N SER A 129 -14.40 11.84 10.04
CA SER A 129 -15.46 12.07 9.04
C SER A 129 -15.84 10.76 8.33
N PRO A 130 -16.41 9.77 9.04
CA PRO A 130 -16.72 8.46 8.47
C PRO A 130 -17.69 8.55 7.28
N GLU A 131 -18.55 9.56 7.24
CA GLU A 131 -19.45 9.84 6.12
C GLU A 131 -18.72 10.15 4.81
N THR A 132 -17.59 10.88 4.86
CA THR A 132 -16.76 11.16 3.68
C THR A 132 -16.14 9.88 3.15
N PHE A 133 -15.71 8.98 4.04
CA PHE A 133 -15.02 7.75 3.66
C PHE A 133 -15.95 6.54 3.43
N GLY A 134 -17.28 6.73 3.52
CA GLY A 134 -18.26 5.64 3.46
C GLY A 134 -18.20 4.83 2.18
N ALA A 135 -17.86 5.45 1.04
CA ALA A 135 -17.71 4.76 -0.24
C ALA A 135 -16.61 3.68 -0.22
N LEU A 136 -15.58 3.84 0.61
CA LEU A 136 -14.46 2.92 0.72
C LEU A 136 -14.67 1.79 1.75
N ALA A 137 -15.76 1.82 2.51
CA ALA A 137 -16.02 0.84 3.56
C ALA A 137 -16.06 -0.62 3.05
N PRO A 138 -16.58 -0.94 1.85
CA PRO A 138 -16.47 -2.28 1.28
C PRO A 138 -15.03 -2.77 1.12
N TYR A 139 -14.12 -1.91 0.64
CA TYR A 139 -12.70 -2.23 0.53
C TYR A 139 -12.07 -2.42 1.92
N GLY A 140 -12.35 -1.52 2.86
CA GLY A 140 -11.91 -1.65 4.25
C GLY A 140 -12.32 -2.99 4.86
N LYS A 141 -13.57 -3.41 4.69
CA LYS A 141 -14.09 -4.71 5.16
C LYS A 141 -13.42 -5.91 4.49
N GLN A 142 -13.04 -5.80 3.22
CA GLN A 142 -12.33 -6.85 2.51
C GLN A 142 -10.89 -6.97 3.00
N ILE A 143 -10.17 -5.85 3.03
CA ILE A 143 -8.73 -5.79 3.34
C ILE A 143 -8.47 -6.08 4.82
N SER A 144 -9.28 -5.55 5.74
CA SER A 144 -9.16 -5.79 7.19
C SER A 144 -9.21 -7.26 7.61
N ARG A 145 -9.77 -8.14 6.77
CA ARG A 145 -9.87 -9.59 7.03
C ARG A 145 -8.63 -10.37 6.62
N LEU A 146 -7.70 -9.74 5.91
CA LEU A 146 -6.47 -10.40 5.45
C LEU A 146 -5.53 -10.63 6.65
N ALA A 147 -4.94 -11.83 6.71
CA ALA A 147 -4.05 -12.21 7.82
C ALA A 147 -2.86 -11.24 7.94
N ASN A 148 -2.24 -10.87 6.81
CA ASN A 148 -1.15 -9.90 6.77
C ASN A 148 -1.53 -8.52 7.32
N VAL A 149 -2.78 -8.09 7.11
CA VAL A 149 -3.26 -6.82 7.68
C VAL A 149 -3.34 -6.89 9.20
N GLY A 150 -3.75 -8.04 9.74
CA GLY A 150 -3.74 -8.29 11.18
C GLY A 150 -2.33 -8.33 11.79
N GLU A 151 -1.34 -8.88 11.08
CA GLU A 151 0.06 -8.92 11.52
C GLU A 151 0.69 -7.52 11.58
N HIS A 152 0.31 -6.65 10.65
CA HIS A 152 0.83 -5.29 10.50
C HIS A 152 -0.19 -4.21 10.95
N TYR A 153 -1.05 -4.54 11.91
CA TYR A 153 -2.16 -3.68 12.36
C TYR A 153 -1.74 -2.24 12.67
N ALA A 154 -0.57 -2.05 13.29
CA ALA A 154 -0.09 -0.72 13.70
C ALA A 154 0.11 0.25 12.53
N VAL A 155 0.28 -0.25 11.31
CA VAL A 155 0.41 0.57 10.09
C VAL A 155 -0.79 0.44 9.17
N TYR A 156 -1.65 -0.59 9.32
CA TYR A 156 -2.87 -0.75 8.53
C TYR A 156 -4.17 -0.36 9.23
N ASP A 157 -4.12 0.23 10.42
CA ASP A 157 -5.31 0.61 11.20
C ASP A 157 -6.29 1.50 10.42
N TYR A 158 -5.82 2.24 9.40
CA TYR A 158 -6.71 2.99 8.51
C TYR A 158 -7.69 2.12 7.73
N TRP A 159 -7.34 0.88 7.36
CA TRP A 159 -8.29 -0.05 6.74
C TRP A 159 -9.40 -0.47 7.70
N MET A 160 -9.12 -0.54 9.00
CA MET A 160 -10.13 -0.77 10.02
C MET A 160 -11.02 0.45 10.19
N ALA A 161 -10.42 1.65 10.21
CA ALA A 161 -11.16 2.91 10.23
C ALA A 161 -12.14 2.98 9.05
N LEU A 162 -11.70 2.63 7.84
CA LEU A 162 -12.57 2.57 6.65
C LEU A 162 -13.66 1.51 6.78
N ALA A 163 -13.33 0.32 7.29
CA ALA A 163 -14.33 -0.74 7.51
C ALA A 163 -15.46 -0.32 8.45
N ASP A 164 -15.16 0.55 9.42
CA ASP A 164 -16.09 1.07 10.42
C ASP A 164 -16.97 2.23 9.89
N CYS A 165 -16.69 2.77 8.69
CA CYS A 165 -17.45 3.88 8.10
C CYS A 165 -18.85 3.49 7.57
N GLY A 166 -19.16 2.20 7.40
CA GLY A 166 -20.47 1.74 6.94
C GLY A 166 -20.52 0.27 6.53
#